data_AF-A0A8C9SD46-F1
#
_entry.id   AF-A0A8C9SD46-F1
#
_cell.length_a   1.000
_cell.length_b   1.000
_cell.length_c   1.000
_cell.angle_alpha   90.00
_cell.angle_beta   90.00
_cell.angle_gamma   90.00
#
_symmetry.space_group_name_H-M   'P 1'
#
loop_
_entity.id
_entity.type
_entity.pdbx_description
1 polymer ?
#
loop_
_entity_poly.entity_id
_entity_poly.type
_entity_poly.pdbx_seq_one_letter_code
_entity_poly.pdbx_strand_id
1 'polypeptide(L)'
;MEDVFTPLDCLLPSGKQKICLLILNQPLDEDLFYVLWRKAAIRACADGGANRLYQLTAGNQESFVPDYISGDFDSIKPEVKAFYEEKKCRIIQTADQDLTDFTKCLAILLEEIKRYHLQVDTVVTLGGLAGRLDQTMASVETLFHAQKMTELPVLILQGSSLACLLKGGVWHQLRVDTGLEGEWCSLIPIGGPCLTVTTGLKWNLDHQVLQFGKLVSTSNTYEPHGADEGRKLVTVKSDQPLLWSMGIRRK
;
A
#
# COMPACT_ATOMS: atom_id res chain seq x y z
N MET A 1 -0.56 21.46 13.20
CA MET A 1 -0.72 21.53 11.74
C MET A 1 -0.81 20.09 11.30
N GLU A 2 -1.93 19.65 10.75
CA GLU A 2 -2.05 18.26 10.28
C GLU A 2 -1.18 18.11 9.02
N ASP A 3 -0.35 17.07 8.96
CA ASP A 3 0.61 16.89 7.88
C ASP A 3 -0.07 16.49 6.57
N VAL A 4 0.35 17.09 5.46
CA VAL A 4 -0.16 16.80 4.12
C VAL A 4 0.50 15.52 3.60
N PHE A 5 -0.27 14.48 3.35
CA PHE A 5 0.18 13.22 2.76
C PHE A 5 0.01 13.24 1.24
N THR A 6 1.00 12.75 0.48
CA THR A 6 0.96 12.67 -0.99
C THR A 6 1.04 11.21 -1.44
N PRO A 7 -0.09 10.50 -1.64
CA PRO A 7 -0.09 9.04 -1.77
C PRO A 7 0.80 8.49 -2.89
N LEU A 8 0.90 9.18 -4.03
CA LEU A 8 1.65 8.73 -5.21
C LEU A 8 3.07 9.30 -5.33
N ASP A 9 3.56 10.09 -4.36
CA ASP A 9 4.94 10.60 -4.40
C ASP A 9 5.99 9.47 -4.39
N CYS A 10 5.68 8.34 -3.75
CA CYS A 10 6.53 7.15 -3.77
C CYS A 10 6.82 6.65 -5.20
N LEU A 11 5.89 6.88 -6.16
CA LEU A 11 6.02 6.48 -7.56
C LEU A 11 6.73 7.51 -8.46
N LEU A 12 6.97 8.73 -7.97
CA LEU A 12 7.75 9.72 -8.70
C LEU A 12 9.25 9.42 -8.55
N PRO A 13 10.03 9.36 -9.65
CA PRO A 13 11.49 9.28 -9.56
C PRO A 13 12.12 10.43 -8.77
N SER A 14 11.53 11.63 -8.88
CA SER A 14 11.91 12.84 -8.12
C SER A 14 11.19 12.96 -6.76
N GLY A 15 10.32 12.01 -6.42
CA GLY A 15 9.55 12.03 -5.19
C GLY A 15 10.46 11.88 -3.97
N LYS A 16 10.09 12.54 -2.88
CA LYS A 16 10.94 12.71 -1.69
C LYS A 16 10.68 11.67 -0.60
N GLN A 17 9.58 10.91 -0.68
CA GLN A 17 9.26 9.89 0.31
C GLN A 17 10.37 8.83 0.41
N LYS A 18 10.86 8.63 1.62
CA LYS A 18 11.66 7.49 2.02
C LYS A 18 10.73 6.33 2.31
N ILE A 19 10.88 5.23 1.58
CA ILE A 19 9.94 4.11 1.66
C ILE A 19 10.59 2.82 2.09
N CYS A 20 9.78 1.90 2.60
CA CYS A 20 10.09 0.47 2.59
C CYS A 20 9.15 -0.24 1.62
N LEU A 21 9.62 -1.33 1.02
CA LEU A 21 8.90 -2.09 0.01
C LEU A 21 8.60 -3.51 0.52
N LEU A 22 7.34 -3.92 0.44
CA LEU A 22 6.88 -5.27 0.73
C LEU A 22 6.25 -5.88 -0.52
N ILE A 23 6.63 -7.10 -0.89
CA ILE A 23 6.17 -7.78 -2.10
C ILE A 23 5.33 -8.99 -1.72
N LEU A 24 4.07 -9.03 -2.17
CA LEU A 24 3.14 -10.15 -1.95
C LEU A 24 3.10 -11.12 -3.14
N ASN A 25 2.47 -12.28 -2.93
CA ASN A 25 2.35 -13.33 -3.94
C ASN A 25 1.30 -13.03 -5.04
N GLN A 26 1.48 -11.93 -5.77
CA GLN A 26 0.66 -11.53 -6.91
C GLN A 26 1.54 -11.07 -8.09
N PRO A 27 1.04 -11.11 -9.34
CA PRO A 27 1.76 -10.53 -10.47
C PRO A 27 2.20 -9.09 -10.18
N LEU A 28 3.45 -8.78 -10.48
CA LEU A 28 4.04 -7.46 -10.21
C LEU A 28 3.88 -6.54 -11.41
N ASP A 29 3.58 -5.29 -11.09
CA ASP A 29 3.52 -4.20 -12.06
C ASP A 29 4.93 -3.66 -12.31
N GLU A 30 5.51 -4.03 -13.46
CA GLU A 30 6.94 -3.79 -13.78
C GLU A 30 7.35 -2.31 -13.67
N ASP A 31 6.51 -1.42 -14.18
CA ASP A 31 6.69 0.03 -14.15
C ASP A 31 6.74 0.60 -12.72
N LEU A 32 5.90 0.08 -11.81
CA LEU A 32 5.93 0.48 -10.40
C LEU A 32 7.11 -0.15 -9.68
N PHE A 33 7.36 -1.43 -9.93
CA PHE A 33 8.38 -2.24 -9.26
C PHE A 33 9.76 -1.58 -9.32
N TYR A 34 10.26 -1.23 -10.51
CA TYR A 34 11.62 -0.71 -10.63
C TYR A 34 11.80 0.67 -9.99
N VAL A 35 10.76 1.50 -9.96
CA VAL A 35 10.82 2.79 -9.27
C VAL A 35 10.89 2.57 -7.76
N LEU A 36 10.00 1.73 -7.23
CA LEU A 36 9.91 1.46 -5.80
C LEU A 36 11.14 0.72 -5.28
N TRP A 37 11.64 -0.29 -6.00
CA TRP A 37 12.82 -1.07 -5.63
C TRP A 37 14.05 -0.17 -5.41
N ARG A 38 14.29 0.78 -6.32
CA ARG A 38 15.41 1.72 -6.23
C ARG A 38 15.30 2.69 -5.05
N LYS A 39 14.08 3.08 -4.68
CA LYS A 39 13.82 4.04 -3.59
C LYS A 39 13.76 3.39 -2.21
N ALA A 40 13.46 2.10 -2.16
CA ALA A 40 13.21 1.40 -0.90
C ALA A 40 14.49 1.25 -0.05
N ALA A 41 14.37 1.65 1.22
CA ALA A 41 15.40 1.48 2.24
C ALA A 41 15.47 0.03 2.77
N ILE A 42 14.33 -0.67 2.75
CA ILE A 42 14.20 -2.11 3.02
C ILE A 42 13.30 -2.71 1.95
N ARG A 43 13.67 -3.86 1.40
CA ARG A 43 12.86 -4.69 0.50
C ARG A 43 12.58 -6.04 1.16
N ALA A 44 11.30 -6.38 1.29
CA ALA A 44 10.86 -7.65 1.87
C ALA A 44 9.94 -8.38 0.91
N CYS A 45 9.99 -9.72 0.92
CA CYS A 45 8.98 -10.56 0.27
C CYS A 45 8.21 -11.36 1.32
N ALA A 46 6.89 -11.39 1.21
CA ALA A 46 6.04 -12.28 1.98
C ALA A 46 5.87 -13.60 1.21
N ASP A 47 6.50 -14.66 1.71
CA ASP A 47 6.51 -16.01 1.18
C ASP A 47 6.60 -16.08 -0.36
N GLY A 48 5.50 -16.46 -1.03
CA GLY A 48 5.42 -16.58 -2.48
C GLY A 48 5.64 -15.27 -3.26
N GLY A 49 5.67 -14.11 -2.61
CA GLY A 49 6.15 -12.86 -3.19
C GLY A 49 7.57 -12.97 -3.74
N ALA A 50 8.41 -13.81 -3.15
CA ALA A 50 9.75 -14.10 -3.66
C ALA A 50 9.72 -14.78 -5.04
N ASN A 51 8.72 -15.63 -5.31
CA ASN A 51 8.54 -16.23 -6.64
C ASN A 51 8.27 -15.15 -7.69
N ARG A 52 7.50 -14.12 -7.32
CA ARG A 52 7.10 -13.02 -8.22
C ARG A 52 8.29 -12.13 -8.54
N LEU A 53 9.09 -11.81 -7.53
CA LEU A 53 10.36 -11.10 -7.70
C LEU A 53 11.31 -11.88 -8.61
N TYR A 54 11.51 -13.17 -8.33
CA TYR A 54 12.38 -14.05 -9.11
C TYR A 54 11.97 -14.15 -10.58
N GLN A 55 10.65 -14.26 -10.83
CA GLN A 55 10.10 -14.34 -12.19
C GLN A 55 10.24 -13.03 -12.95
N LEU A 56 9.90 -11.89 -12.33
CA LEU A 56 9.97 -10.58 -12.98
C LEU A 56 11.40 -10.21 -13.39
N THR A 57 12.38 -10.62 -12.57
CA THR A 57 13.79 -10.26 -12.73
C THR A 57 14.60 -11.33 -13.46
N ALA A 58 13.93 -12.22 -14.19
CA ALA A 58 14.56 -13.30 -14.93
C ALA A 58 15.70 -12.81 -15.83
N GLY A 59 16.89 -13.42 -15.69
CA GLY A 59 18.11 -13.02 -16.38
C GLY A 59 18.95 -11.97 -15.64
N ASN A 60 18.43 -11.38 -14.56
CA ASN A 60 19.14 -10.42 -13.72
C ASN A 60 18.80 -10.57 -12.23
N GLN A 61 18.39 -11.76 -11.78
CA GLN A 61 17.89 -11.98 -10.42
C GLN A 61 18.93 -11.62 -9.34
N GLU A 62 20.22 -11.71 -9.65
CA GLU A 62 21.31 -11.36 -8.73
C GLU A 62 21.32 -9.87 -8.35
N SER A 63 20.79 -9.00 -9.20
CA SER A 63 20.64 -7.57 -8.91
C SER A 63 19.43 -7.24 -8.04
N PHE A 64 18.56 -8.23 -7.78
CA PHE A 64 17.28 -8.07 -7.11
C PHE A 64 17.13 -9.05 -5.95
N VAL A 65 18.05 -8.95 -4.99
CA VAL A 65 18.00 -9.70 -3.73
C VAL A 65 17.29 -8.86 -2.67
N PRO A 66 16.16 -9.32 -2.09
CA PRO A 66 15.49 -8.60 -1.01
C PRO A 66 16.31 -8.71 0.28
N ASP A 67 16.12 -7.78 1.21
CA ASP A 67 16.81 -7.81 2.51
C ASP A 67 16.39 -9.03 3.34
N TYR A 68 15.11 -9.42 3.23
CA TYR A 68 14.62 -10.68 3.79
C TYR A 68 13.39 -11.22 3.05
N ILE A 69 13.15 -12.51 3.23
CA ILE A 69 11.93 -13.22 2.85
C ILE A 69 11.34 -13.83 4.12
N SER A 70 10.07 -13.57 4.40
CA SER A 70 9.39 -14.10 5.58
C SER A 70 8.08 -14.78 5.23
N GLY A 71 7.74 -15.85 5.92
CA GLY A 71 6.48 -16.58 5.73
C GLY A 71 6.52 -17.95 6.41
N ASP A 72 5.45 -18.72 6.29
CA ASP A 72 5.47 -20.14 6.64
C ASP A 72 6.12 -21.03 5.56
N PHE A 73 6.32 -20.46 4.36
CA PHE A 73 6.99 -21.07 3.20
C PHE A 73 6.19 -22.19 2.53
N ASP A 74 4.87 -22.09 2.56
CA ASP A 74 3.97 -22.99 1.82
C ASP A 74 3.84 -22.61 0.33
N SER A 75 4.17 -21.36 -0.01
CA SER A 75 3.95 -20.79 -1.34
C SER A 75 5.24 -20.56 -2.14
N ILE A 76 6.36 -20.25 -1.48
CA ILE A 76 7.66 -20.11 -2.15
C ILE A 76 8.13 -21.45 -2.74
N LYS A 77 8.62 -21.42 -3.97
CA LYS A 77 9.16 -22.62 -4.61
C LYS A 77 10.54 -22.98 -4.01
N PRO A 78 10.85 -24.28 -3.83
CA PRO A 78 12.14 -24.70 -3.25
C PRO A 78 13.36 -24.12 -3.98
N GLU A 79 13.33 -24.08 -5.30
CA GLU A 79 14.43 -23.53 -6.12
C GLU A 79 14.60 -22.01 -5.96
N VAL A 80 13.49 -21.28 -5.77
CA VAL A 80 13.51 -19.83 -5.53
C VAL A 80 14.05 -19.53 -4.14
N LYS A 81 13.60 -20.28 -3.14
CA LYS A 81 14.10 -20.18 -1.76
C LYS A 81 15.61 -20.45 -1.71
N ALA A 82 16.05 -21.55 -2.30
CA ALA A 82 17.46 -21.94 -2.36
C ALA A 82 18.33 -20.86 -3.05
N PHE A 83 17.84 -20.29 -4.16
CA PHE A 83 18.53 -19.18 -4.84
C PHE A 83 18.75 -17.98 -3.89
N TYR A 84 17.71 -17.52 -3.20
CA TYR A 84 17.85 -16.36 -2.31
C TYR A 84 18.69 -16.67 -1.05
N GLU A 85 18.63 -17.89 -0.52
CA GLU A 85 19.53 -18.36 0.54
C GLU A 85 21.00 -18.33 0.11
N GLU A 86 21.29 -18.80 -1.11
CA GLU A 86 22.64 -18.75 -1.68
C GLU A 86 23.14 -17.30 -1.79
N LYS A 87 22.27 -16.37 -2.22
CA LYS A 87 22.55 -14.93 -2.30
C LYS A 87 22.53 -14.20 -0.96
N LYS A 88 22.54 -14.93 0.17
CA LYS A 88 22.60 -14.40 1.54
C LYS A 88 21.40 -13.52 1.92
N CYS A 89 20.26 -13.70 1.26
CA CYS A 89 18.99 -13.14 1.73
C CYS A 89 18.63 -13.76 3.09
N ARG A 90 18.12 -12.95 4.02
CA ARG A 90 17.65 -13.46 5.32
C ARG A 90 16.32 -14.18 5.15
N ILE A 91 16.25 -15.46 5.52
CA ILE A 91 15.01 -16.24 5.50
C ILE A 91 14.45 -16.32 6.92
N ILE A 92 13.23 -15.81 7.13
CA ILE A 92 12.61 -15.69 8.45
C ILE A 92 11.30 -16.48 8.47
N GLN A 93 11.32 -17.65 9.11
CA GLN A 93 10.12 -18.47 9.22
C GLN A 93 9.13 -17.87 10.23
N THR A 94 7.86 -17.79 9.85
CA THR A 94 6.79 -17.25 10.70
C THR A 94 5.65 -18.25 10.82
N ALA A 95 5.67 -19.06 11.88
CA ALA A 95 4.75 -20.19 12.07
C ALA A 95 3.33 -19.83 12.53
N ASP A 96 3.08 -18.57 12.91
CA ASP A 96 1.76 -18.10 13.34
C ASP A 96 0.72 -18.30 12.22
N GLN A 97 -0.37 -19.01 12.55
CA GLN A 97 -1.47 -19.37 11.66
C GLN A 97 -2.68 -18.44 11.82
N ASP A 98 -2.72 -17.59 12.85
CA ASP A 98 -3.81 -16.65 13.10
C ASP A 98 -3.65 -15.37 12.26
N LEU A 99 -2.44 -15.10 11.76
CA LEU A 99 -2.11 -13.94 10.94
C LEU A 99 -1.55 -14.34 9.57
N THR A 100 -1.94 -13.59 8.54
CA THR A 100 -1.40 -13.76 7.19
C THR A 100 0.09 -13.43 7.11
N ASP A 101 0.78 -13.98 6.12
CA ASP A 101 2.18 -13.62 5.87
C ASP A 101 2.38 -12.14 5.58
N PHE A 102 1.38 -11.44 5.02
CA PHE A 102 1.44 -9.99 4.87
C PHE A 102 1.54 -9.30 6.24
N THR A 103 0.63 -9.61 7.19
CA THR A 103 0.67 -9.01 8.53
C THR A 103 1.97 -9.35 9.28
N LYS A 104 2.42 -10.61 9.21
CA LYS A 104 3.66 -11.07 9.86
C LYS A 104 4.89 -10.39 9.26
N CYS A 105 4.96 -10.30 7.92
CA CYS A 105 6.05 -9.64 7.21
C CYS A 105 6.11 -8.13 7.53
N LEU A 106 4.95 -7.47 7.63
CA LEU A 106 4.85 -6.06 8.04
C LEU A 106 5.35 -5.85 9.47
N ALA A 107 5.03 -6.75 10.40
CA ALA A 107 5.54 -6.67 11.78
C ALA A 107 7.07 -6.66 11.82
N ILE A 108 7.70 -7.61 11.11
CA ILE A 108 9.16 -7.70 10.98
C ILE A 108 9.72 -6.41 10.35
N LEU A 109 9.08 -5.91 9.29
CA LEU A 109 9.51 -4.70 8.60
C LEU A 109 9.57 -3.50 9.56
N LEU A 110 8.53 -3.33 10.37
CA LEU A 110 8.42 -2.25 11.35
C LEU A 110 9.44 -2.40 12.49
N GLU A 111 9.75 -3.64 12.90
CA GLU A 111 10.83 -3.91 13.86
C GLU A 111 12.20 -3.53 13.30
N GLU A 112 12.48 -3.85 12.04
CA GLU A 112 13.74 -3.51 11.38
C GLU A 112 13.90 -1.99 11.21
N ILE A 113 12.82 -1.26 10.88
CA ILE A 113 12.80 0.22 10.86
C ILE A 113 13.23 0.77 12.23
N LYS A 114 12.63 0.26 13.32
CA LYS A 114 12.96 0.69 14.69
C LYS A 114 14.39 0.34 15.06
N ARG A 115 14.81 -0.90 14.79
CA ARG A 115 16.14 -1.43 15.10
C ARG A 115 17.25 -0.59 14.48
N TYR A 116 17.09 -0.21 13.21
CA TYR A 116 18.08 0.57 12.47
C TYR A 116 17.85 2.08 12.52
N HIS A 117 16.86 2.55 13.30
CA HIS A 117 16.52 3.97 13.42
C HIS A 117 16.31 4.64 12.05
N LEU A 118 15.68 3.93 11.12
CA LEU A 118 15.47 4.43 9.77
C LEU A 118 14.41 5.52 9.77
N GLN A 119 14.69 6.60 9.04
CA GLN A 119 13.66 7.59 8.71
C GLN A 119 12.89 7.07 7.50
N VAL A 120 11.66 6.63 7.74
CA VAL A 120 10.74 6.11 6.72
C VAL A 120 9.46 6.92 6.79
N ASP A 121 8.97 7.35 5.64
CA ASP A 121 7.74 8.13 5.53
C ASP A 121 6.55 7.24 5.18
N THR A 122 6.75 6.10 4.50
CA THR A 122 5.66 5.25 4.00
C THR A 122 6.12 3.80 3.79
N VAL A 123 5.27 2.84 4.13
CA VAL A 123 5.43 1.44 3.72
C VAL A 123 4.60 1.21 2.46
N VAL A 124 5.23 0.72 1.40
CA VAL A 124 4.58 0.45 0.12
C VAL A 124 4.56 -1.06 -0.12
N THR A 125 3.37 -1.61 -0.32
CA THR A 125 3.13 -3.02 -0.61
C THR A 125 2.75 -3.18 -2.08
N LEU A 126 3.39 -4.12 -2.78
CA LEU A 126 3.02 -4.54 -4.14
C LEU A 126 2.21 -5.85 -4.09
N GLY A 127 1.04 -5.83 -4.72
CA GLY A 127 0.08 -6.94 -4.70
C GLY A 127 -0.89 -6.88 -3.51
N GLY A 128 -1.88 -7.76 -3.48
CA GLY A 128 -2.87 -7.87 -2.40
C GLY A 128 -4.26 -7.29 -2.70
N LEU A 129 -4.49 -6.74 -3.90
CA LEU A 129 -5.80 -6.22 -4.34
C LEU A 129 -6.44 -7.03 -5.49
N ALA A 130 -5.84 -8.14 -5.93
CA ALA A 130 -6.40 -9.00 -6.96
C ALA A 130 -6.17 -10.49 -6.70
N GLY A 131 -6.74 -11.32 -7.58
CA GLY A 131 -6.71 -12.77 -7.45
C GLY A 131 -7.83 -13.27 -6.54
N ARG A 132 -7.47 -14.01 -5.49
CA ARG A 132 -8.41 -14.56 -4.52
C ARG A 132 -9.07 -13.42 -3.73
N LEU A 133 -10.40 -13.41 -3.70
CA LEU A 133 -11.17 -12.38 -2.99
C LEU A 133 -10.89 -12.40 -1.48
N ASP A 134 -10.81 -13.59 -0.88
CA ASP A 134 -10.52 -13.75 0.55
C ASP A 134 -9.14 -13.18 0.91
N GLN A 135 -8.14 -13.36 0.04
CA GLN A 135 -6.80 -12.77 0.21
C GLN A 135 -6.79 -11.25 0.02
N THR A 136 -7.65 -10.73 -0.86
CA THR A 136 -7.85 -9.28 -0.99
C THR A 136 -8.44 -8.70 0.30
N MET A 137 -9.45 -9.35 0.88
CA MET A 137 -10.02 -8.94 2.16
C MET A 137 -9.02 -9.10 3.30
N ALA A 138 -8.20 -10.15 3.30
CA ALA A 138 -7.14 -10.32 4.29
C ALA A 138 -6.07 -9.23 4.19
N SER A 139 -5.78 -8.72 2.99
CA SER A 139 -4.89 -7.57 2.80
C SER A 139 -5.50 -6.28 3.38
N VAL A 140 -6.82 -6.11 3.28
CA VAL A 140 -7.52 -5.01 3.95
C VAL A 140 -7.50 -5.19 5.47
N GLU A 141 -7.70 -6.40 5.99
CA GLU A 141 -7.56 -6.71 7.43
C GLU A 141 -6.16 -6.36 7.95
N THR A 142 -5.10 -6.64 7.18
CA THR A 142 -3.74 -6.21 7.52
C THR A 142 -3.63 -4.69 7.68
N LEU A 143 -4.36 -3.88 6.91
CA LEU A 143 -4.37 -2.42 7.11
C LEU A 143 -5.00 -2.01 8.45
N PHE A 144 -6.01 -2.74 8.94
CA PHE A 144 -6.57 -2.52 10.28
C PHE A 144 -5.58 -2.91 11.38
N HIS A 145 -4.85 -4.00 11.21
CA HIS A 145 -3.74 -4.35 12.11
C HIS A 145 -2.64 -3.29 12.09
N ALA A 146 -2.27 -2.81 10.90
CA ALA A 146 -1.22 -1.81 10.72
C ALA A 146 -1.46 -0.53 11.53
N GLN A 147 -2.71 -0.04 11.61
CA GLN A 147 -3.06 1.13 12.43
C GLN A 147 -2.77 0.96 13.93
N LYS A 148 -2.67 -0.28 14.42
CA LYS A 148 -2.28 -0.59 15.81
C LYS A 148 -0.76 -0.78 15.97
N MET A 149 -0.05 -1.02 14.86
CA MET A 149 1.37 -1.35 14.84
C MET A 149 2.26 -0.15 14.52
N THR A 150 1.76 0.82 13.75
CA THR A 150 2.52 1.98 13.27
C THR A 150 1.62 3.18 12.96
N GLU A 151 2.18 4.39 13.06
CA GLU A 151 1.57 5.61 12.54
C GLU A 151 2.00 5.90 11.08
N LEU A 152 2.92 5.11 10.52
CA LEU A 152 3.32 5.23 9.12
C LEU A 152 2.15 4.86 8.19
N PRO A 153 1.90 5.62 7.12
CA PRO A 153 1.03 5.19 6.03
C PRO A 153 1.49 3.84 5.47
N VAL A 154 0.55 2.90 5.33
CA VAL A 154 0.73 1.63 4.63
C VAL A 154 -0.13 1.65 3.38
N LEU A 155 0.53 1.60 2.22
CA LEU A 155 -0.09 1.63 0.90
C LEU A 155 -0.06 0.24 0.29
N ILE A 156 -1.15 -0.16 -0.36
CA ILE A 156 -1.20 -1.36 -1.20
C ILE A 156 -1.41 -0.90 -2.64
N LEU A 157 -0.50 -1.29 -3.53
CA LEU A 157 -0.55 -0.97 -4.95
C LEU A 157 -0.66 -2.26 -5.76
N GLN A 158 -1.63 -2.33 -6.66
CA GLN A 158 -1.72 -3.39 -7.64
C GLN A 158 -2.54 -2.93 -8.85
N GLY A 159 -2.03 -3.20 -10.05
CA GLY A 159 -2.66 -2.75 -11.28
C GLY A 159 -2.73 -1.22 -11.33
N SER A 160 -3.92 -0.69 -11.57
CA SER A 160 -4.20 0.75 -11.58
C SER A 160 -4.79 1.26 -10.26
N SER A 161 -4.60 0.55 -9.15
CA SER A 161 -5.27 0.84 -7.88
C SER A 161 -4.26 1.02 -6.75
N LEU A 162 -4.46 2.08 -5.97
CA LEU A 162 -3.90 2.27 -4.64
C LEU A 162 -5.00 2.07 -3.60
N ALA A 163 -4.67 1.44 -2.48
CA ALA A 163 -5.52 1.40 -1.28
C ALA A 163 -4.71 1.74 -0.02
N CYS A 164 -5.31 2.50 0.89
CA CYS A 164 -4.79 2.72 2.25
C CYS A 164 -5.93 3.00 3.24
N LEU A 165 -5.71 2.73 4.52
CA LEU A 165 -6.74 2.91 5.55
C LEU A 165 -6.52 4.22 6.30
N LEU A 166 -7.47 5.16 6.17
CA LEU A 166 -7.47 6.43 6.89
C LEU A 166 -7.94 6.20 8.33
N LYS A 167 -7.22 6.77 9.30
CA LYS A 167 -7.55 6.68 10.74
C LYS A 167 -8.81 7.49 11.06
N GLY A 168 -9.70 6.93 11.87
CA GLY A 168 -10.90 7.63 12.36
C GLY A 168 -10.57 8.73 13.37
N GLY A 169 -11.43 9.73 13.47
CA GLY A 169 -11.38 10.82 14.46
C GLY A 169 -10.43 11.97 14.11
N VAL A 170 -9.64 11.86 13.05
CA VAL A 170 -8.68 12.89 12.61
C VAL A 170 -8.98 13.36 11.19
N TRP A 171 -8.53 14.56 10.83
CA TRP A 171 -8.56 15.00 9.44
C TRP A 171 -7.33 14.49 8.70
N HIS A 172 -7.56 14.03 7.47
CA HIS A 172 -6.54 13.68 6.51
C HIS A 172 -6.50 14.71 5.41
N GLN A 173 -5.28 15.09 5.02
CA GLN A 173 -5.01 16.00 3.92
C GLN A 173 -4.23 15.26 2.84
N LEU A 174 -4.89 14.96 1.72
CA LEU A 174 -4.37 14.16 0.62
C LEU A 174 -4.05 15.05 -0.58
N ARG A 175 -2.76 15.21 -0.87
CA ARG A 175 -2.27 15.86 -2.08
C ARG A 175 -2.32 14.86 -3.24
N VAL A 176 -3.09 15.22 -4.26
CA VAL A 176 -3.45 14.35 -5.41
C VAL A 176 -3.13 15.03 -6.74
N ASP A 177 -1.99 15.72 -6.79
CA ASP A 177 -1.51 16.58 -7.89
C ASP A 177 -0.16 16.13 -8.48
N THR A 178 0.26 14.87 -8.26
CA THR A 178 1.54 14.35 -8.77
C THR A 178 1.56 14.17 -10.29
N GLY A 179 0.39 14.13 -10.92
CA GLY A 179 0.20 13.81 -12.34
C GLY A 179 0.11 12.31 -12.63
N LEU A 180 0.30 11.47 -11.60
CA LEU A 180 0.15 10.02 -11.67
C LEU A 180 -1.25 9.55 -11.25
N GLU A 181 -2.09 10.45 -10.77
CA GLU A 181 -3.44 10.10 -10.35
C GLU A 181 -4.33 9.72 -11.54
N GLY A 182 -5.09 8.64 -11.36
CA GLY A 182 -6.16 8.27 -12.28
C GLY A 182 -7.34 9.22 -12.23
N GLU A 183 -8.43 8.83 -12.89
CA GLU A 183 -9.66 9.63 -12.96
C GLU A 183 -10.64 9.33 -11.83
N TRP A 184 -10.41 8.28 -11.04
CA TRP A 184 -11.34 7.83 -10.01
C TRP A 184 -10.71 7.75 -8.63
N CYS A 185 -11.54 7.92 -7.61
CA CYS A 185 -11.23 7.61 -6.21
C CYS A 185 -12.47 7.09 -5.48
N SER A 186 -12.27 6.50 -4.30
CA SER A 186 -13.31 5.86 -3.49
C SER A 186 -13.05 6.00 -2.00
N LEU A 187 -14.14 6.03 -1.23
CA LEU A 187 -14.15 5.96 0.24
C LEU A 187 -15.06 4.79 0.64
N ILE A 188 -14.46 3.75 1.23
CA ILE A 188 -15.09 2.44 1.44
C ILE A 188 -15.17 2.14 2.94
N PRO A 189 -16.38 2.10 3.54
CA PRO A 189 -16.60 1.92 4.98
C PRO A 189 -16.55 0.43 5.37
N ILE A 190 -15.41 -0.22 5.13
CA ILE A 190 -15.31 -1.69 5.20
C ILE A 190 -15.41 -2.24 6.64
N GLY A 191 -14.96 -1.49 7.64
CA GLY A 191 -15.05 -1.90 9.05
C GLY A 191 -16.42 -1.65 9.69
N GLY A 192 -17.26 -0.80 9.08
CA GLY A 192 -18.56 -0.41 9.62
C GLY A 192 -19.00 0.97 9.16
N PRO A 193 -20.21 1.42 9.55
CA PRO A 193 -20.74 2.73 9.18
C PRO A 193 -19.78 3.87 9.59
N CYS A 194 -19.59 4.84 8.69
CA CYS A 194 -18.69 5.97 8.86
C CYS A 194 -19.44 7.28 8.61
N LEU A 195 -19.49 8.19 9.60
CA LEU A 195 -19.95 9.56 9.39
C LEU A 195 -18.79 10.38 8.82
N THR A 196 -18.93 10.84 7.57
CA THR A 196 -17.81 11.37 6.80
C THR A 196 -18.08 12.78 6.26
N VAL A 197 -17.04 13.61 6.29
CA VAL A 197 -16.97 14.94 5.68
C VAL A 197 -15.76 14.99 4.74
N THR A 198 -15.92 15.55 3.55
CA THR A 198 -14.82 15.69 2.58
C THR A 198 -14.81 17.03 1.86
N THR A 199 -13.64 17.42 1.34
CA THR A 199 -13.50 18.49 0.35
C THR A 199 -12.56 18.06 -0.79
N GLY A 200 -12.58 18.76 -1.93
CA GLY A 200 -11.71 18.49 -3.08
C GLY A 200 -12.14 17.32 -3.97
N LEU A 201 -13.28 16.68 -3.67
CA LEU A 201 -13.90 15.67 -4.53
C LEU A 201 -15.03 16.28 -5.36
N LYS A 202 -15.38 15.66 -6.50
CA LYS A 202 -16.54 16.05 -7.31
C LYS A 202 -17.85 15.82 -6.55
N TRP A 203 -17.92 14.70 -5.83
CA TRP A 203 -19.04 14.41 -4.93
C TRP A 203 -18.53 14.42 -3.50
N ASN A 204 -18.45 15.62 -2.91
CA ASN A 204 -18.08 15.80 -1.52
C ASN A 204 -19.17 15.29 -0.58
N LEU A 205 -18.74 14.84 0.60
CA LEU A 205 -19.62 14.43 1.68
C LEU A 205 -19.73 15.56 2.71
N ASP A 206 -20.94 15.88 3.12
CA ASP A 206 -21.23 16.81 4.22
C ASP A 206 -22.01 16.09 5.31
N HIS A 207 -21.30 15.55 6.30
CA HIS A 207 -21.84 14.78 7.41
C HIS A 207 -22.74 13.61 6.95
N GLN A 208 -22.32 12.91 5.90
CA GLN A 208 -23.06 11.78 5.35
C GLN A 208 -22.52 10.46 5.89
N VAL A 209 -23.42 9.49 6.10
CA VAL A 209 -23.04 8.15 6.56
C VAL A 209 -22.73 7.26 5.36
N LEU A 210 -21.48 6.83 5.26
CA LEU A 210 -21.06 5.75 4.38
C LEU A 210 -21.30 4.40 5.08
N GLN A 211 -22.01 3.48 4.45
CA GLN A 211 -22.29 2.14 4.96
C GLN A 211 -22.61 1.18 3.80
N PHE A 212 -22.03 -0.03 3.83
CA PHE A 212 -22.42 -1.10 2.90
C PHE A 212 -23.92 -1.41 2.97
N GLY A 213 -24.55 -1.57 1.80
CA GLY A 213 -26.01 -1.70 1.67
C GLY A 213 -26.77 -0.37 1.70
N LYS A 214 -26.08 0.76 1.89
CA LYS A 214 -26.62 2.13 1.77
C LYS A 214 -25.80 2.93 0.76
N LEU A 215 -24.83 3.71 1.25
CA LEU A 215 -23.97 4.56 0.45
C LEU A 215 -22.52 4.14 0.63
N VAL A 216 -21.85 3.83 -0.48
CA VAL A 216 -20.40 3.70 -0.55
C VAL A 216 -19.93 4.65 -1.65
N SER A 217 -18.97 5.52 -1.36
CA SER A 217 -18.44 6.45 -2.35
C SER A 217 -17.49 5.66 -3.26
N THR A 218 -18.02 5.18 -4.39
CA THR A 218 -17.24 4.50 -5.43
C THR A 218 -17.41 5.26 -6.75
N SER A 219 -16.41 5.18 -7.63
CA SER A 219 -16.39 5.97 -8.87
C SER A 219 -16.55 7.48 -8.64
N ASN A 220 -16.11 7.95 -7.46
CA ASN A 220 -15.95 9.39 -7.21
C ASN A 220 -14.75 9.88 -8.04
N THR A 221 -14.58 11.19 -8.14
CA THR A 221 -13.44 11.80 -8.82
C THR A 221 -13.07 13.09 -8.11
N TYR A 222 -12.00 13.72 -8.58
CA TYR A 222 -11.49 14.97 -8.02
C TYR A 222 -12.32 16.15 -8.49
N GLU A 223 -12.37 17.20 -7.68
CA GLU A 223 -13.01 18.44 -8.10
C GLU A 223 -12.35 18.99 -9.38
N PRO A 224 -13.14 19.44 -10.38
CA PRO A 224 -12.60 20.13 -11.54
C PRO A 224 -11.79 21.36 -11.12
N HIS A 225 -10.70 21.62 -11.83
CA HIS A 225 -9.85 22.80 -11.67
C HIS A 225 -9.71 23.48 -13.02
N GLY A 226 -9.48 24.80 -13.01
CA GLY A 226 -9.17 25.55 -14.22
C GLY A 226 -7.86 25.08 -14.85
N ALA A 227 -7.64 25.34 -16.14
CA ALA A 227 -6.41 24.93 -16.84
C ALA A 227 -5.12 25.49 -16.20
N ASP A 228 -5.23 26.64 -15.53
CA ASP A 228 -4.13 27.32 -14.85
C ASP A 228 -4.07 27.03 -13.33
N GLU A 229 -5.02 26.25 -12.80
CA GLU A 229 -5.09 25.88 -11.38
C GLU A 229 -4.71 24.42 -11.19
N GLY A 230 -3.94 24.08 -10.14
CA GLY A 230 -3.68 22.67 -9.81
C GLY A 230 -4.92 22.00 -9.20
N ARG A 231 -4.91 20.65 -9.14
CA ARG A 231 -5.91 19.92 -8.36
C ARG A 231 -5.92 20.42 -6.92
N LYS A 232 -7.11 20.65 -6.37
CA LYS A 232 -7.25 21.01 -4.95
C LYS A 232 -6.85 19.84 -4.07
N LEU A 233 -6.37 20.17 -2.87
CA LEU A 233 -6.15 19.21 -1.81
C LEU A 233 -7.47 18.49 -1.48
N VAL A 234 -7.43 17.16 -1.37
CA VAL A 234 -8.57 16.39 -0.88
C VAL A 234 -8.48 16.32 0.63
N THR A 235 -9.53 16.73 1.34
CA THR A 235 -9.60 16.53 2.79
C THR A 235 -10.65 15.48 3.11
N VAL A 236 -10.36 14.63 4.10
CA VAL A 236 -11.27 13.58 4.55
C VAL A 236 -11.26 13.55 6.07
N LYS A 237 -12.44 13.62 6.69
CA LYS A 237 -12.63 13.29 8.11
C LYS A 237 -13.74 12.27 8.24
N SER A 238 -13.45 11.22 8.97
CA SER A 238 -14.40 10.14 9.29
C SER A 238 -14.31 9.86 10.79
N ASP A 239 -15.41 9.52 11.43
CA ASP A 239 -15.43 9.10 12.84
C ASP A 239 -14.81 7.70 13.04
N GLN A 240 -14.95 6.82 12.06
CA GLN A 240 -14.38 5.46 12.03
C GLN A 240 -13.30 5.31 10.95
N PRO A 241 -12.43 4.27 11.02
CA PRO A 241 -11.47 3.96 9.96
C PRO A 241 -12.15 3.76 8.61
N LEU A 242 -11.62 4.43 7.59
CA LEU A 242 -12.23 4.52 6.26
C LEU A 242 -11.20 4.18 5.20
N LEU A 243 -11.49 3.19 4.35
CA LEU A 243 -10.57 2.76 3.30
C LEU A 243 -10.61 3.78 2.16
N TRP A 244 -9.50 4.47 1.94
CA TRP A 244 -9.27 5.29 0.75
C TRP A 244 -8.74 4.42 -0.36
N SER A 245 -9.30 4.57 -1.56
CA SER A 245 -8.73 3.98 -2.77
C SER A 245 -8.73 5.00 -3.90
N MET A 246 -7.71 4.95 -4.74
CA MET A 246 -7.59 5.86 -5.89
C MET A 246 -6.96 5.17 -7.08
N GLY A 247 -7.32 5.68 -8.26
CA GLY A 247 -6.73 5.27 -9.51
C GLY A 247 -5.28 5.73 -9.63
N ILE A 248 -4.46 4.90 -10.26
CA ILE A 248 -3.11 5.23 -10.71
C ILE A 248 -3.15 5.27 -12.24
N ARG A 249 -2.76 6.40 -12.82
CA ARG A 249 -2.60 6.56 -14.26
C ARG A 249 -1.37 5.77 -14.71
N ARG A 250 -1.59 4.79 -15.58
CA ARG A 250 -0.52 4.04 -16.25
C ARG A 250 0.01 4.85 -17.45
N LYS A 251 1.31 4.72 -17.70
CA LYS A 251 1.93 5.24 -18.93
C LYS A 251 1.69 4.28 -20.09
#